data_AF-A0AAU3GGP3-F1
#
_entry.id   AF-A0AAU3GGP3-F1
#
_cell.length_a   1.000
_cell.length_b   1.000
_cell.length_c   1.000
_cell.angle_alpha   90.00
_cell.angle_beta   90.00
_cell.angle_gamma   90.00
#
_symmetry.space_group_name_H-M   'P 1'
#
loop_
_entity.id
_entity.type
_entity.pdbx_description
1 polymer ?
#
loop_
_entity_poly.entity_id
_entity_poly.type
_entity_poly.pdbx_seq_one_letter_code
_entity_poly.pdbx_strand_id
1 'polypeptide(L)'
;MPDNVVLIIRFHPVGGEDVSVISRDFEGEPEAVEAIAHALDERHSLVLTRARYARETEVNGVVINLANVVSVRVSKTDSPEAGQYL
;
A
#
# COMPACT_ATOMS: atom_id res chain seq x y z
N MET A 1 -23.92 0.18 0.42
CA MET A 1 -22.60 -0.47 0.40
C MET A 1 -21.83 0.13 1.55
N PRO A 2 -21.12 -0.64 2.38
CA PRO A 2 -20.30 -0.02 3.41
C PRO A 2 -19.29 0.90 2.71
N ASP A 3 -19.10 2.10 3.26
CA ASP A 3 -18.03 3.00 2.86
C ASP A 3 -16.70 2.31 3.20
N ASN A 4 -16.19 1.49 2.29
CA ASN A 4 -14.90 0.84 2.46
C ASN A 4 -13.85 1.92 2.73
N VAL A 5 -13.14 1.75 3.84
CA VAL A 5 -12.11 2.68 4.29
C VAL A 5 -11.09 2.83 3.17
N VAL A 6 -10.86 4.08 2.75
CA VAL A 6 -9.81 4.38 1.77
C VAL A 6 -8.50 4.43 2.53
N LEU A 7 -7.57 3.56 2.15
CA LEU A 7 -6.23 3.50 2.70
C LEU A 7 -5.21 3.99 1.67
N ILE A 8 -4.21 4.69 2.16
CA ILE A 8 -3.03 5.08 1.43
C ILE A 8 -1.92 4.17 1.91
N ILE A 9 -1.34 3.42 0.99
CA ILE A 9 -0.26 2.47 1.24
C ILE A 9 0.97 3.01 0.52
N ARG A 10 1.99 3.39 1.29
CA ARG A 10 3.27 3.86 0.78
C ARG A 10 4.32 2.77 0.98
N PHE A 11 4.91 2.31 -0.11
CA PHE A 11 6.00 1.35 -0.13
C PHE A 11 7.32 2.09 -0.33
N HIS A 12 8.28 1.80 0.53
CA HIS A 12 9.62 2.37 0.50
C HIS A 12 10.62 1.29 0.04
N PRO A 13 11.05 1.29 -1.23
CA PRO A 13 12.00 0.33 -1.75
C PRO A 13 13.46 0.67 -1.38
N VAL A 14 14.36 -0.32 -1.44
CA VAL A 14 15.82 -0.13 -1.45
C VAL A 14 16.21 0.55 -2.76
N GLY A 15 16.11 1.87 -2.77
CA GLY A 15 16.40 2.72 -3.93
C GLY A 15 15.20 2.88 -4.88
N GLY A 16 15.21 4.01 -5.59
CA GLY A 16 14.08 4.45 -6.41
C GLY A 16 13.14 5.40 -5.66
N GLU A 17 12.01 5.71 -6.28
CA GLU A 17 10.97 6.53 -5.69
C GLU A 17 9.99 5.68 -4.86
N ASP A 18 9.47 6.26 -3.79
CA ASP A 18 8.38 5.66 -3.02
C ASP A 18 7.16 5.41 -3.91
N VAL A 19 6.54 4.25 -3.72
CA VAL A 19 5.32 3.90 -4.44
C VAL A 19 4.14 4.13 -3.52
N SER A 20 3.28 5.10 -3.86
CA SER A 20 2.03 5.38 -3.14
C SER A 20 0.83 4.86 -3.93
N VAL A 21 0.05 3.98 -3.31
CA VAL A 21 -1.22 3.49 -3.83
C VAL A 21 -2.36 3.81 -2.88
N ILE A 22 -3.51 4.13 -3.46
CA ILE A 22 -4.76 4.35 -2.74
C ILE A 22 -5.61 3.11 -2.99
N SER A 23 -6.01 2.40 -1.94
CA SER A 23 -6.75 1.14 -2.03
C SER A 23 -8.01 1.15 -1.15
N ARG A 24 -9.02 0.38 -1.57
CA ARG A 24 -10.22 0.04 -0.80
C ARG A 24 -10.33 -1.46 -0.51
N ASP A 25 -9.26 -2.22 -0.78
CA ASP A 25 -9.27 -3.68 -0.66
C ASP A 25 -9.38 -4.18 0.79
N PHE A 26 -9.08 -3.32 1.77
CA PHE A 26 -9.06 -3.65 3.18
C PHE A 26 -10.09 -2.82 3.97
N GLU A 27 -10.57 -3.38 5.07
CA GLU A 27 -11.50 -2.73 6.00
C GLU A 27 -10.78 -1.80 6.99
N GLY A 28 -9.45 -1.91 7.11
CA GLY A 28 -8.65 -0.99 7.93
C GLY A 28 -7.14 -1.21 7.87
N GLU A 29 -6.40 -0.32 8.53
CA GLU A 29 -4.94 -0.34 8.60
C GLU A 29 -4.37 -1.68 9.14
N PRO A 30 -4.93 -2.29 10.21
CA PRO A 30 -4.39 -3.55 10.74
C PRO A 30 -4.46 -4.71 9.74
N GLU A 31 -5.60 -4.87 9.06
CA GLU A 31 -5.80 -5.92 8.05
C GLU A 31 -4.87 -5.72 6.86
N ALA A 32 -4.71 -4.48 6.39
CA ALA A 32 -3.79 -4.16 5.32
C ALA A 32 -2.34 -4.51 5.70
N VAL A 33 -1.90 -4.15 6.91
CA VAL A 33 -0.55 -4.48 7.39
C VAL A 33 -0.35 -5.99 7.48
N GLU A 34 -1.32 -6.74 8.00
CA GLU A 34 -1.25 -8.19 8.10
C GLU A 34 -1.16 -8.86 6.71
N ALA A 35 -1.99 -8.43 5.76
CA ALA A 35 -1.96 -8.95 4.40
C ALA A 35 -0.62 -8.66 3.68
N ILE A 36 -0.07 -7.46 3.89
CA ILE A 36 1.23 -7.06 3.31
C ILE A 36 2.38 -7.86 3.95
N ALA A 37 2.36 -8.01 5.27
CA ALA A 37 3.34 -8.82 5.99
C ALA A 37 3.30 -10.29 5.52
N HIS A 38 2.10 -10.85 5.37
CA HIS A 38 1.92 -12.20 4.87
C HIS A 38 2.48 -12.36 3.44
N ALA A 39 2.22 -11.40 2.54
CA ALA A 39 2.78 -11.42 1.19
C ALA A 39 4.31 -11.31 1.18
N LEU A 40 4.90 -10.51 2.09
CA LEU A 40 6.35 -10.43 2.28
C LEU A 40 6.95 -11.76 2.74
N ASP A 41 6.32 -12.40 3.74
CA ASP A 41 6.78 -13.67 4.32
C ASP A 41 6.75 -14.80 3.28
N GLU A 42 5.71 -14.84 2.46
CA GLU A 42 5.57 -15.81 1.37
C GLU A 42 6.40 -15.45 0.12
N ARG A 43 7.05 -14.28 0.11
CA ARG A 43 7.77 -13.72 -1.05
C ARG A 43 6.88 -13.61 -2.29
N HIS A 44 5.61 -13.31 -2.07
CA HIS A 44 4.61 -13.11 -3.11
C HIS A 44 4.45 -11.62 -3.45
N SER A 45 3.97 -11.35 -4.66
CA SER A 45 3.51 -10.01 -5.01
C SER A 45 2.21 -9.69 -4.26
N LEU A 46 2.04 -8.44 -3.84
CA LEU A 46 0.75 -7.96 -3.35
C LEU A 46 -0.16 -7.67 -4.54
N VAL A 47 -1.38 -8.22 -4.53
CA VAL A 47 -2.40 -7.94 -5.55
C VAL A 47 -3.51 -7.15 -4.89
N LEU A 48 -3.76 -5.95 -5.41
CA LEU A 48 -4.84 -5.06 -5.01
C LEU A 48 -5.85 -4.97 -6.14
N THR A 49 -7.12 -5.26 -5.88
CA THR A 49 -8.15 -5.32 -6.93
C THR A 49 -8.92 -4.00 -7.08
N ARG A 50 -8.88 -3.17 -6.03
CA ARG A 50 -9.60 -1.89 -5.93
C ARG A 50 -8.62 -0.80 -5.51
N ALA A 51 -7.58 -0.58 -6.32
CA ALA A 51 -6.52 0.38 -6.02
C ALA A 51 -6.17 1.28 -7.21
N ARG A 52 -5.42 2.36 -6.94
CA ARG A 52 -4.85 3.23 -7.96
C ARG A 52 -3.53 3.82 -7.47
N TYR A 53 -2.65 4.20 -8.37
CA TYR A 53 -1.51 5.03 -7.98
C TYR A 53 -2.01 6.41 -7.55
N ALA A 54 -1.35 7.03 -6.57
CA ALA A 54 -1.79 8.33 -6.04
C ALA A 54 -1.89 9.44 -7.11
N ARG A 55 -1.10 9.33 -8.18
CA ARG A 55 -1.09 10.25 -9.34
C ARG A 55 -2.20 10.01 -10.37
N GLU A 56 -2.93 8.90 -10.27
CA GLU A 56 -3.96 8.49 -11.22
C GLU A 56 -5.35 8.72 -10.65
N THR A 57 -6.37 8.92 -11.49
CA THR A 57 -7.76 9.15 -11.06
C THR A 57 -8.63 7.90 -11.09
N GLU A 58 -8.28 6.91 -11.91
CA GLU A 58 -9.08 5.70 -12.12
C GLU A 58 -8.65 4.55 -11.20
N VAL A 59 -9.61 3.77 -10.73
CA VAL A 59 -9.38 2.58 -9.89
C VAL A 59 -9.21 1.36 -10.78
N ASN A 60 -8.13 0.60 -10.55
CA ASN A 60 -7.67 -0.53 -11.33
C ASN A 60 -7.21 -1.68 -10.41
N GLY A 61 -6.87 -2.82 -11.03
CA GLY A 61 -6.04 -3.83 -10.39
C GLY A 61 -4.58 -3.40 -10.39
N VAL A 62 -3.90 -3.45 -9.24
CA VAL A 62 -2.49 -3.13 -9.08
C VAL A 62 -1.75 -4.35 -8.52
N VAL A 63 -0.66 -4.75 -9.17
CA VAL A 63 0.24 -5.79 -8.68
C VAL A 63 1.55 -5.14 -8.25
N ILE A 64 1.95 -5.35 -7.00
CA ILE A 64 3.12 -4.73 -6.40
C ILE A 64 4.12 -5.82 -6.07
N ASN A 65 5.31 -5.72 -6.66
CA ASN A 65 6.43 -6.57 -6.29
C ASN A 65 7.05 -6.06 -4.98
N LEU A 66 7.16 -6.93 -3.99
CA LEU A 66 7.63 -6.59 -2.65
C LEU A 66 9.13 -6.89 -2.41
N ALA A 67 9.84 -7.45 -3.39
CA ALA A 67 11.19 -8.01 -3.19
C ALA A 67 12.24 -7.01 -2.71
N ASN A 68 12.05 -5.72 -3.00
CA ASN A 68 12.97 -4.64 -2.58
C ASN A 68 12.34 -3.69 -1.58
N VAL A 69 11.16 -3.97 -1.03
CA VAL A 69 10.49 -3.07 -0.08
C VAL A 69 11.08 -3.25 1.32
N VAL A 70 11.52 -2.16 1.95
CA VAL A 70 12.09 -2.16 3.32
C VAL A 70 11.17 -1.61 4.38
N SER A 71 10.26 -0.72 4.02
CA SER A 71 9.22 -0.26 4.92
C SER A 71 7.92 -0.01 4.16
N VAL A 72 6.82 -0.16 4.88
CA VAL A 72 5.48 0.12 4.37
C VAL A 72 4.74 0.95 5.41
N ARG A 73 4.15 2.04 4.97
CA ARG A 73 3.22 2.83 5.78
C ARG A 73 1.81 2.64 5.24
N VAL A 74 0.88 2.33 6.13
CA VAL A 74 -0.56 2.32 5.84
C VAL A 74 -1.20 3.43 6.65
N SER A 75 -1.94 4.32 5.99
CA SER A 75 -2.64 5.42 6.65
C SER A 75 -3.98 5.72 6.00
N LYS A 76 -4.91 6.30 6.77
CA LYS A 76 -6.17 6.87 6.23
C LYS A 76 -6.00 8.27 5.66
N THR A 77 -4.93 8.96 6.02
CA THR A 77 -4.62 10.33 5.61
C THR A 77 -3.25 10.39 4.94
N ASP A 78 -3.13 11.22 3.90
CA ASP A 78 -1.84 11.45 3.26
C ASP A 78 -1.08 12.48 4.11
N SER A 79 -0.04 12.03 4.81
CA SER A 79 0.92 12.96 5.43
C SER A 79 2.24 12.87 4.66
N PRO A 80 2.77 14.00 4.16
CA PRO A 80 4.10 14.04 3.54
C PRO A 80 5.24 13.90 4.56
N GLU A 81 4.93 14.01 5.86
CA GLU A 81 5.90 13.80 6.94
C GLU A 81 6.03 12.29 7.22
N ALA A 82 6.92 11.62 6.50
CA ALA A 82 7.47 10.33 6.88
C ALA A 82 8.98 10.49 6.95
N GLY A 83 9.53 10.45 8.16
CA GLY A 83 10.97 10.41 8.34
C GLY A 83 11.51 9.11 7.78
N GLN A 84 12.81 9.04 7.53
CA GLN A 84 13.43 8.01 6.70
C GLN A 84 13.08 6.56 7.10
N TYR A 85 12.61 6.30 8.33
CA TYR A 85 11.97 5.03 8.74
C TYR A 85 10.89 5.16 9.84
N LEU A 86 10.11 6.26 9.90
CA LEU A 86 8.98 6.41 10.85
C LEU A 86 7.82 7.23 10.26
#